data_AF-A0A1B8AJ20-F1
#
_entry.id   AF-A0A1B8AJ20-F1
#
_cell.length_a   1.000
_cell.length_b   1.000
_cell.length_c   1.000
_cell.angle_alpha   90.00
_cell.angle_beta   90.00
_cell.angle_gamma   90.00
#
_symmetry.space_group_name_H-M   'P 1'
#
loop_
_entity.id
_entity.type
_entity.pdbx_description
1 polymer ?
#
loop_
_entity_poly.entity_id
_entity_poly.type
_entity_poly.pdbx_seq_one_letter_code
_entity_poly.pdbx_strand_id
1 'polypeptide(L)'
;MKKAKLNKRNNAGCRKVKTGCATCRIRKIKCDEAKPYCQKCVKTGRTCDGYESVFRPFSSPTNSSNSHVSNVKGPSLESKGDVSLDPPTLNRYLSTKTIFGVDINCNQEAEQVLQQSLNDDSIRHALLSLQALRNELESTADGPSSPEQQKLSYNYGLQQYSKALTGLALNLSTPSPETLKSALLCCQILISVEQVRGNFSAMGVHIIRGLNIMREYRARPYLSDGNVLMPAKHKDLPSIDIFIIKFFAAPCKFTEQSAVDIANMLTPPADFSTDRKIAPNMRAGIRGIADMVIDFLGHVSLIESQSRAMELLNEKWKLLDLLNAWLGNFEATQEPGEPVTVHNCFLRLLSMVIRVVLLGTLDYVSDSDGRLKAESERIQDLTDEINERLKDYDMHQGIEGGLRQQSEA
;
A
#
# COMPACT_ATOMS: atom_id res chain seq x y z
N MET A 1 -4.14 -50.28 -45.39
CA MET A 1 -3.98 -50.65 -43.97
C MET A 1 -2.57 -50.29 -43.50
N LYS A 2 -2.43 -49.95 -42.21
CA LYS A 2 -1.22 -49.66 -41.41
C LYS A 2 -0.74 -48.20 -41.34
N LYS A 3 -1.25 -47.50 -40.32
CA LYS A 3 -0.61 -46.37 -39.62
C LYS A 3 0.50 -46.89 -38.71
N ALA A 4 1.64 -46.20 -38.62
CA ALA A 4 2.60 -46.28 -37.51
C ALA A 4 3.32 -44.93 -37.37
N LYS A 5 2.89 -44.10 -36.41
CA LYS A 5 3.43 -43.88 -35.04
C LYS A 5 4.39 -42.69 -35.00
N LEU A 6 3.82 -41.51 -34.73
CA LEU A 6 4.56 -40.31 -34.38
C LEU A 6 5.21 -40.49 -33.00
N ASN A 7 6.50 -40.17 -32.92
CA ASN A 7 7.36 -40.42 -31.78
C ASN A 7 6.93 -39.61 -30.55
N LYS A 8 6.73 -40.29 -29.42
CA LYS A 8 6.32 -39.73 -28.14
C LYS A 8 7.54 -39.08 -27.49
N ARG A 9 7.67 -37.76 -27.58
CA ARG A 9 8.71 -37.02 -26.84
C ARG A 9 8.44 -37.14 -25.34
N ASN A 10 9.30 -37.87 -24.64
CA ASN A 10 9.36 -37.96 -23.18
C ASN A 10 9.69 -36.57 -22.63
N ASN A 11 8.71 -35.95 -21.95
CA ASN A 11 8.85 -34.64 -21.34
C ASN A 11 9.43 -34.82 -19.94
N ALA A 12 10.76 -34.81 -19.84
CA ALA A 12 11.48 -34.80 -18.58
C ALA A 12 11.29 -33.45 -17.88
N GLY A 13 10.71 -33.49 -16.67
CA GLY A 13 11.07 -32.61 -15.55
C GLY A 13 11.00 -31.09 -15.74
N CYS A 14 9.92 -30.54 -16.28
CA CYS A 14 9.71 -29.09 -16.17
C CYS A 14 9.17 -28.75 -14.77
N ARG A 15 9.94 -27.98 -13.98
CA ARG A 15 9.54 -27.47 -12.65
C ARG A 15 8.11 -26.92 -12.72
N LYS A 16 7.23 -27.41 -11.86
CA LYS A 16 5.83 -26.95 -11.79
C LYS A 16 5.80 -25.47 -11.38
N VAL A 17 5.63 -24.58 -12.35
CA VAL A 17 5.31 -23.16 -12.12
C VAL A 17 3.97 -23.09 -11.38
N LYS A 18 3.97 -22.50 -10.16
CA LYS A 18 2.81 -22.38 -9.26
C LYS A 18 1.82 -21.28 -9.67
N THR A 19 2.07 -20.60 -10.79
CA THR A 19 1.42 -19.35 -11.23
C THR A 19 0.17 -19.55 -12.10
N GLY A 20 -0.21 -20.78 -12.45
CA GLY A 20 -1.40 -21.04 -13.27
C GLY A 20 -2.73 -20.81 -12.51
N CYS A 21 -3.79 -20.48 -13.25
CA CYS A 21 -5.14 -20.32 -12.68
C CYS A 21 -5.62 -21.61 -11.98
N ALA A 22 -6.50 -21.48 -10.99
CA ALA A 22 -6.99 -22.59 -10.18
C ALA A 22 -7.63 -23.70 -11.05
N THR A 23 -8.44 -23.33 -12.05
CA THR A 23 -9.04 -24.29 -12.99
C THR A 23 -8.00 -25.08 -13.79
N CYS A 24 -6.93 -24.45 -14.28
CA CYS A 24 -5.86 -25.14 -15.01
C CYS A 24 -5.03 -26.06 -14.10
N ARG A 25 -4.81 -25.64 -12.84
CA ARG A 25 -4.11 -26.44 -11.83
C ARG A 25 -4.92 -27.69 -11.45
N ILE A 26 -6.23 -27.55 -11.21
CA ILE A 26 -7.15 -28.68 -10.98
C ILE A 26 -7.12 -29.64 -12.16
N ARG A 27 -7.17 -29.11 -13.38
CA ARG A 27 -7.12 -29.89 -14.62
C ARG A 27 -5.73 -30.47 -14.93
N LYS A 28 -4.70 -30.13 -14.15
CA LYS A 28 -3.29 -30.51 -14.38
C LYS A 28 -2.79 -30.19 -15.80
N ILE A 29 -3.27 -29.07 -16.37
CA ILE A 29 -2.81 -28.55 -17.67
C ILE A 29 -1.97 -27.28 -17.47
N LYS A 30 -1.01 -27.04 -18.36
CA LYS A 30 -0.23 -25.79 -18.36
C LYS A 30 -1.17 -24.61 -18.59
N CYS A 31 -1.23 -23.66 -17.65
CA CYS A 31 -1.97 -22.41 -17.84
C CYS A 31 -1.22 -21.50 -18.82
N ASP A 32 -1.96 -20.72 -19.59
CA ASP A 32 -1.42 -19.65 -20.45
C ASP A 32 -1.23 -18.32 -19.72
N GLU A 33 -1.63 -18.25 -18.44
CA GLU A 33 -1.43 -17.11 -17.52
C GLU A 33 -2.06 -15.77 -17.97
N ALA A 34 -2.90 -15.79 -19.02
CA ALA A 34 -3.70 -14.64 -19.42
C ALA A 34 -4.65 -14.22 -18.29
N LYS A 35 -4.67 -12.94 -17.97
CA LYS A 35 -5.56 -12.33 -16.96
C LYS A 35 -6.68 -11.54 -17.65
N PRO A 36 -7.91 -11.49 -17.08
CA PRO A 36 -8.36 -12.09 -15.81
C PRO A 36 -8.70 -13.59 -15.93
N TYR A 37 -8.90 -14.07 -17.16
CA TYR A 37 -9.26 -15.46 -17.43
C TYR A 37 -8.27 -16.09 -18.40
N CYS A 38 -7.85 -17.31 -18.09
CA CYS A 38 -6.96 -18.06 -18.95
C CYS A 38 -7.65 -18.39 -20.28
N GLN A 39 -6.97 -18.21 -21.41
CA GLN A 39 -7.53 -18.50 -22.75
C GLN A 39 -7.90 -19.98 -22.89
N LYS A 40 -7.20 -20.88 -22.19
CA LYS A 40 -7.56 -22.31 -22.16
C LYS A 40 -8.89 -22.58 -21.46
N CYS A 41 -9.26 -21.75 -20.50
CA CYS A 41 -10.50 -21.85 -19.75
C CYS A 41 -11.63 -21.36 -20.64
N VAL A 42 -11.47 -20.14 -21.18
CA VAL A 42 -12.41 -19.47 -22.09
C VAL A 42 -12.68 -20.31 -23.34
N LYS A 43 -11.65 -20.75 -24.07
CA LYS A 43 -11.82 -21.56 -25.30
C LYS A 43 -12.48 -22.91 -25.05
N THR A 44 -12.44 -23.43 -23.83
CA THR A 44 -13.11 -24.70 -23.48
C THR A 44 -14.48 -24.51 -22.85
N GLY A 45 -15.01 -23.28 -22.86
CA GLY A 45 -16.31 -22.94 -22.29
C GLY A 45 -16.39 -23.11 -20.77
N ARG A 46 -15.25 -23.09 -20.06
CA ARG A 46 -15.20 -23.23 -18.60
C ARG A 46 -14.99 -21.87 -17.94
N THR A 47 -15.72 -21.64 -16.85
CA THR A 47 -15.43 -20.55 -15.92
C THR A 47 -14.01 -20.71 -15.40
N CYS A 48 -13.22 -19.65 -15.52
CA CYS A 48 -11.86 -19.61 -15.01
C CYS A 48 -11.92 -19.09 -13.57
N ASP A 49 -11.59 -19.94 -12.60
CA ASP A 49 -11.62 -19.66 -11.16
C ASP A 49 -10.50 -18.72 -10.69
N GLY A 50 -9.92 -17.95 -11.62
CA GLY A 50 -8.88 -16.97 -11.35
C GLY A 50 -7.56 -17.57 -10.88
N TYR A 51 -6.66 -16.68 -10.46
CA TYR A 51 -5.34 -17.00 -9.93
C TYR A 51 -5.38 -16.92 -8.40
N GLU A 52 -4.54 -17.70 -7.73
CA GLU A 52 -4.58 -17.81 -6.27
C GLU A 52 -4.26 -16.46 -5.61
N SER A 53 -5.17 -16.00 -4.74
CA SER A 53 -5.02 -14.75 -3.98
C SER A 53 -3.87 -14.88 -2.97
N VAL A 54 -3.03 -13.85 -2.89
CA VAL A 54 -1.86 -13.81 -1.98
C VAL A 54 -2.26 -13.39 -0.56
N PHE A 55 -3.53 -13.12 -0.32
CA PHE A 55 -4.09 -12.75 0.98
C PHE A 55 -4.62 -13.94 1.80
N ARG A 56 -4.14 -15.17 1.57
CA ARG A 56 -4.54 -16.27 2.46
C ARG A 56 -3.97 -15.99 3.85
N PRO A 57 -4.79 -15.98 4.92
CA PRO A 57 -4.25 -15.94 6.27
C PRO A 57 -3.34 -17.15 6.48
N PHE A 58 -2.30 -16.97 7.30
CA PHE A 58 -1.40 -18.04 7.73
C PHE A 58 -2.23 -19.26 8.14
N SER A 59 -2.06 -20.36 7.41
CA SER A 59 -2.73 -21.60 7.74
C SER A 59 -2.06 -22.16 8.99
N SER A 60 -2.69 -21.99 10.15
CA SER A 60 -2.34 -22.81 11.32
C SER A 60 -2.47 -24.28 10.92
N PRO A 61 -1.56 -25.17 11.33
CA PRO A 61 -1.57 -26.56 10.89
C PRO A 61 -2.87 -27.22 11.34
N THR A 62 -3.69 -27.61 10.36
CA THR A 62 -4.93 -28.35 10.54
C THR A 62 -4.62 -29.76 11.04
N ASN A 63 -4.65 -29.95 12.35
CA ASN A 63 -4.90 -31.28 12.90
C ASN A 63 -6.40 -31.57 12.78
N SER A 64 -6.67 -32.56 11.95
CA SER A 64 -7.97 -33.16 11.74
C SER A 64 -8.24 -34.15 12.87
N SER A 65 -9.30 -33.92 13.66
CA SER A 65 -10.28 -34.95 14.03
C SER A 65 -11.29 -34.48 15.09
N ASN A 66 -12.55 -34.76 14.78
CA ASN A 66 -13.70 -35.05 15.64
C ASN A 66 -14.40 -33.94 16.45
N SER A 67 -15.62 -33.72 15.99
CA SER A 67 -16.81 -33.27 16.70
C SER A 67 -16.94 -33.85 18.12
N HIS A 68 -17.01 -32.97 19.10
CA HIS A 68 -17.94 -33.11 20.22
C HIS A 68 -18.48 -31.72 20.57
N VAL A 69 -19.77 -31.56 20.36
CA VAL A 69 -20.57 -30.42 20.80
C VAL A 69 -20.45 -30.35 22.32
N SER A 70 -19.85 -29.28 22.83
CA SER A 70 -19.95 -28.89 24.25
C SER A 70 -20.37 -27.44 24.29
N ASN A 71 -21.60 -27.27 24.73
CA ASN A 71 -22.33 -26.03 24.85
C ASN A 71 -21.71 -25.20 25.97
N VAL A 72 -20.80 -24.29 25.65
CA VAL A 72 -20.30 -23.27 26.59
C VAL A 72 -20.84 -21.92 26.13
N LYS A 73 -21.89 -21.46 26.80
CA LYS A 73 -22.35 -20.07 26.71
C LYS A 73 -21.28 -19.17 27.32
N GLY A 74 -20.34 -18.69 26.50
CA GLY A 74 -19.54 -17.52 26.83
C GLY A 74 -20.40 -16.24 26.74
N PRO A 75 -20.08 -15.17 27.49
CA PRO A 75 -20.87 -13.95 27.45
C PRO A 75 -20.74 -13.32 26.06
N SER A 76 -21.82 -13.38 25.30
CA SER A 76 -21.99 -12.66 24.05
C SER A 76 -22.10 -11.16 24.35
N LEU A 77 -20.94 -10.49 24.35
CA LEU A 77 -20.86 -9.04 24.25
C LEU A 77 -20.33 -8.67 22.84
N GLU A 78 -20.87 -9.29 21.79
CA GLU A 78 -20.70 -8.75 20.43
C GLU A 78 -21.71 -7.61 20.23
N SER A 79 -21.48 -6.51 20.95
CA SER A 79 -21.89 -5.20 20.44
C SER A 79 -21.25 -5.04 19.06
N LYS A 80 -22.05 -4.76 18.02
CA LYS A 80 -21.49 -4.26 16.76
C LYS A 80 -20.70 -3.01 17.15
N GLY A 81 -19.37 -3.10 17.20
CA GLY A 81 -18.52 -1.96 17.52
C GLY A 81 -18.92 -0.80 16.63
N ASP A 82 -19.38 0.29 17.25
CA ASP A 82 -19.82 1.47 16.52
C ASP A 82 -18.59 2.24 16.06
N VAL A 83 -18.53 2.57 14.77
CA VAL A 83 -17.44 3.40 14.22
C VAL A 83 -17.75 4.84 14.61
N SER A 84 -17.31 5.23 15.80
CA SER A 84 -17.46 6.59 16.30
C SER A 84 -16.29 7.46 15.82
N LEU A 85 -16.27 7.76 14.52
CA LEU A 85 -15.26 8.62 13.88
C LEU A 85 -15.95 9.63 12.97
N ASP A 86 -15.55 10.89 13.06
CA ASP A 86 -15.86 11.92 12.07
C ASP A 86 -14.74 12.00 11.01
N PRO A 87 -14.97 12.63 9.85
CA PRO A 87 -13.97 12.70 8.79
C PRO A 87 -12.63 13.34 9.23
N PRO A 88 -12.60 14.44 10.01
CA PRO A 88 -11.35 14.99 10.53
C PRO A 88 -10.57 14.03 11.43
N THR A 89 -11.25 13.31 12.34
CA THR A 89 -10.58 12.34 13.22
C THR A 89 -10.05 11.16 12.40
N LEU A 90 -10.80 10.67 11.42
CA LEU A 90 -10.28 9.61 10.55
C LEU A 90 -9.10 10.10 9.71
N ASN A 91 -9.15 11.30 9.11
CA ASN A 91 -8.02 11.89 8.38
C ASN A 91 -6.75 11.93 9.25
N ARG A 92 -6.89 12.31 10.53
CA ARG A 92 -5.81 12.22 11.52
C ARG A 92 -5.35 10.77 11.71
N TYR A 93 -6.26 9.82 11.85
CA TYR A 93 -5.90 8.42 12.13
C TYR A 93 -5.22 7.70 10.97
N LEU A 94 -5.39 8.19 9.74
CA LEU A 94 -4.80 7.61 8.55
C LEU A 94 -3.26 7.66 8.53
N SER A 95 -2.59 8.51 9.32
CA SER A 95 -1.13 8.55 9.40
C SER A 95 -0.62 8.84 10.81
N THR A 96 0.48 8.23 11.27
CA THR A 96 1.13 8.58 12.55
C THR A 96 1.77 9.97 12.56
N LYS A 97 2.07 10.54 11.38
CA LYS A 97 2.63 11.90 11.26
C LYS A 97 1.68 12.99 11.78
N THR A 98 0.38 12.76 11.71
CA THR A 98 -0.67 13.72 12.08
C THR A 98 -0.75 13.94 13.58
N ILE A 99 -0.23 13.01 14.39
CA ILE A 99 -0.13 13.13 15.86
C ILE A 99 0.62 14.42 16.23
N PHE A 100 1.54 14.85 15.36
CA PHE A 100 2.32 16.08 15.52
C PHE A 100 1.67 17.31 14.88
N GLY A 101 0.36 17.28 14.63
CA GLY A 101 -0.39 18.38 14.01
C GLY A 101 -0.05 18.60 12.53
N VAL A 102 0.29 17.53 11.81
CA VAL A 102 0.53 17.55 10.37
C VAL A 102 -0.72 17.12 9.63
N ASP A 103 -1.16 17.89 8.63
CA ASP A 103 -2.23 17.46 7.73
C ASP A 103 -1.67 16.66 6.54
N ILE A 104 -2.36 15.58 6.19
CA ILE A 104 -2.06 14.73 5.03
C ILE A 104 -3.02 14.98 3.85
N ASN A 105 -4.00 15.88 4.00
CA ASN A 105 -4.99 16.25 2.99
C ASN A 105 -5.83 15.07 2.46
N CYS A 106 -6.19 14.12 3.35
CA CYS A 106 -6.98 12.93 3.01
C CYS A 106 -8.45 13.03 3.48
N ASN A 107 -9.01 14.24 3.62
CA ASN A 107 -10.40 14.43 4.09
C ASN A 107 -11.42 13.76 3.15
N GLN A 108 -11.23 13.86 1.83
CA GLN A 108 -12.13 13.23 0.85
C GLN A 108 -12.07 11.70 0.94
N GLU A 109 -10.87 11.14 1.09
CA GLU A 109 -10.66 9.71 1.27
C GLU A 109 -11.29 9.22 2.59
N ALA A 110 -11.15 9.99 3.67
CA ALA A 110 -11.78 9.71 4.97
C ALA A 110 -13.31 9.70 4.87
N GLU A 111 -13.91 10.71 4.23
CA GLU A 111 -15.36 10.76 3.99
C GLU A 111 -15.84 9.54 3.19
N GLN A 112 -15.13 9.19 2.11
CA GLN A 112 -15.45 8.04 1.28
C GLN A 112 -15.40 6.75 2.10
N VAL A 113 -14.34 6.55 2.89
CA VAL A 113 -14.18 5.38 3.75
C VAL A 113 -15.33 5.27 4.77
N LEU A 114 -15.66 6.36 5.47
CA LEU A 114 -16.74 6.36 6.47
C LEU A 114 -18.08 6.01 5.83
N GLN A 115 -18.43 6.64 4.71
CA GLN A 115 -19.68 6.37 3.99
C GLN A 115 -19.78 4.90 3.55
N GLN A 116 -18.70 4.30 3.06
CA GLN A 116 -18.73 2.90 2.62
C GLN A 116 -18.75 1.92 3.80
N SER A 117 -18.15 2.26 4.94
CA SER A 117 -18.14 1.41 6.13
C SER A 117 -19.54 1.13 6.71
N LEU A 118 -20.51 1.99 6.43
CA LEU A 118 -21.91 1.79 6.83
C LEU A 118 -22.54 0.56 6.17
N ASN A 119 -22.07 0.19 4.98
CA ASN A 119 -22.66 -0.86 4.16
C ASN A 119 -21.72 -2.06 3.91
N ASP A 120 -20.44 -1.93 4.26
CA ASP A 120 -19.43 -2.97 4.05
C ASP A 120 -18.73 -3.35 5.36
N ASP A 121 -18.97 -4.58 5.80
CA ASP A 121 -18.41 -5.11 7.04
C ASP A 121 -16.88 -5.21 7.01
N SER A 122 -16.26 -5.44 5.85
CA SER A 122 -14.80 -5.54 5.72
C SER A 122 -14.15 -4.18 6.00
N ILE A 123 -14.70 -3.12 5.42
CA ILE A 123 -14.25 -1.74 5.65
C ILE A 123 -14.50 -1.35 7.10
N ARG A 124 -15.67 -1.69 7.65
CA ARG A 124 -16.02 -1.43 9.05
C ARG A 124 -15.04 -2.11 10.02
N HIS A 125 -14.71 -3.36 9.78
CA HIS A 125 -13.70 -4.09 10.55
C HIS A 125 -12.31 -3.47 10.42
N ALA A 126 -11.92 -3.00 9.24
CA ALA A 126 -10.65 -2.29 9.06
C ALA A 126 -10.61 -0.98 9.87
N LEU A 127 -11.71 -0.21 9.86
CA LEU A 127 -11.83 1.03 10.63
C LEU A 127 -11.79 0.80 12.14
N LEU A 128 -12.53 -0.19 12.65
CA LEU A 128 -12.51 -0.54 14.07
C LEU A 128 -11.12 -0.97 14.53
N SER A 129 -10.36 -1.65 13.65
CA SER A 129 -8.97 -1.99 13.91
C SER A 129 -8.09 -0.74 14.01
N LEU A 130 -8.16 0.15 13.01
CA LEU A 130 -7.40 1.39 13.01
C LEU A 130 -7.73 2.26 14.22
N GLN A 131 -9.02 2.43 14.52
CA GLN A 131 -9.50 3.20 15.67
C GLN A 131 -8.96 2.66 16.99
N ALA A 132 -9.07 1.35 17.23
CA ALA A 132 -8.61 0.74 18.48
C ALA A 132 -7.10 0.92 18.69
N LEU A 133 -6.30 0.72 17.65
CA LEU A 133 -4.84 0.83 17.69
C LEU A 133 -4.37 2.29 17.77
N ARG A 134 -5.08 3.22 17.10
CA ARG A 134 -4.79 4.66 17.16
C ARG A 134 -5.15 5.29 18.48
N ASN A 135 -6.31 4.93 19.04
CA ASN A 135 -6.72 5.43 20.35
C ASN A 135 -5.69 5.08 21.41
N GLU A 136 -5.17 3.84 21.40
CA GLU A 136 -4.11 3.41 22.31
C GLU A 136 -2.87 4.32 22.19
N LEU A 137 -2.45 4.62 20.95
CA LEU A 137 -1.30 5.45 20.67
C LEU A 137 -1.46 6.93 21.10
N GLU A 138 -2.67 7.49 21.01
CA GLU A 138 -2.96 8.89 21.40
C GLU A 138 -3.41 9.04 22.87
N SER A 139 -3.94 7.99 23.50
CA SER A 139 -4.48 8.02 24.87
C SER A 139 -3.46 8.27 25.98
N THR A 140 -2.16 8.37 25.64
CA THR A 140 -1.10 8.73 26.59
C THR A 140 -1.18 10.18 27.09
N ALA A 141 -2.04 11.02 26.49
CA ALA A 141 -2.26 12.41 26.91
C ALA A 141 -3.21 12.57 28.11
N ASP A 142 -4.20 11.69 28.28
CA ASP A 142 -5.25 11.76 29.33
C ASP A 142 -5.09 10.65 30.37
N GLY A 143 -3.91 10.53 30.97
CA GLY A 143 -3.61 9.59 32.05
C GLY A 143 -3.56 8.11 31.62
N PRO A 144 -2.76 7.26 32.30
CA PRO A 144 -2.58 5.88 31.88
C PRO A 144 -3.87 5.08 32.09
N SER A 145 -4.49 4.64 30.99
CA SER A 145 -5.40 3.50 31.00
C SER A 145 -4.69 2.28 31.64
N SER A 146 -5.43 1.42 32.35
CA SER A 146 -4.81 0.27 32.99
C SER A 146 -4.12 -0.62 31.94
N PRO A 147 -2.96 -1.25 32.24
CA PRO A 147 -2.26 -2.12 31.29
C PRO A 147 -3.13 -3.25 30.74
N GLU A 148 -4.10 -3.71 31.53
CA GLU A 148 -5.10 -4.69 31.11
C GLU A 148 -6.04 -4.14 30.04
N GLN A 149 -6.49 -2.90 30.18
CA GLN A 149 -7.40 -2.25 29.22
C GLN A 149 -6.71 -1.98 27.88
N GLN A 150 -5.44 -1.56 27.90
CA GLN A 150 -4.62 -1.38 26.69
C GLN A 150 -4.47 -2.69 25.94
N LYS A 151 -4.08 -3.76 26.65
CA LYS A 151 -3.96 -5.10 26.07
C LYS A 151 -5.28 -5.62 25.49
N LEU A 152 -6.41 -5.32 26.13
CA LEU A 152 -7.73 -5.67 25.60
C LEU A 152 -8.06 -4.90 24.31
N SER A 153 -7.78 -3.59 24.27
CA SER A 153 -7.97 -2.75 23.08
C SER A 153 -7.10 -3.22 21.91
N TYR A 154 -5.82 -3.49 22.15
CA TYR A 154 -4.89 -4.01 21.15
C TYR A 154 -5.37 -5.35 20.57
N ASN A 155 -5.75 -6.30 21.44
CA ASN A 155 -6.28 -7.59 21.01
C ASN A 155 -7.58 -7.46 20.20
N TYR A 156 -8.46 -6.56 20.62
CA TYR A 156 -9.65 -6.23 19.84
C TYR A 156 -9.26 -5.69 18.45
N GLY A 157 -8.33 -4.75 18.38
CA GLY A 157 -7.81 -4.20 17.13
C GLY A 157 -7.28 -5.29 16.18
N LEU A 158 -6.51 -6.26 16.69
CA LEU A 158 -6.01 -7.40 15.92
C LEU A 158 -7.12 -8.36 15.45
N GLN A 159 -8.15 -8.55 16.28
CA GLN A 159 -9.31 -9.36 15.90
C GLN A 159 -10.07 -8.71 14.74
N GLN A 160 -10.31 -7.40 14.83
CA GLN A 160 -10.98 -6.64 13.76
C GLN A 160 -10.14 -6.64 12.47
N TYR A 161 -8.82 -6.47 12.59
CA TYR A 161 -7.89 -6.60 11.47
C TYR A 161 -8.02 -7.96 10.76
N SER A 162 -8.06 -9.05 11.51
CA SER A 162 -8.19 -10.42 10.96
C SER A 162 -9.52 -10.61 10.22
N LYS A 163 -10.62 -10.04 10.75
CA LYS A 163 -11.93 -10.03 10.09
C LYS A 163 -11.87 -9.23 8.79
N ALA A 164 -11.22 -8.06 8.79
CA ALA A 164 -11.03 -7.23 7.60
C ALA A 164 -10.23 -7.94 6.50
N LEU A 165 -9.13 -8.62 6.84
CA LEU A 165 -8.34 -9.43 5.89
C LEU A 165 -9.16 -10.57 5.28
N THR A 166 -9.99 -11.23 6.09
CA THR A 166 -10.88 -12.30 5.61
C THR A 166 -11.90 -11.74 4.61
N GLY A 167 -12.52 -10.60 4.93
CA GLY A 167 -13.44 -9.90 4.03
C GLY A 167 -12.75 -9.46 2.73
N LEU A 168 -11.56 -8.87 2.81
CA LEU A 168 -10.75 -8.50 1.66
C LEU A 168 -10.45 -9.71 0.75
N ALA A 169 -10.07 -10.84 1.31
CA ALA A 169 -9.80 -12.06 0.55
C ALA A 169 -11.07 -12.60 -0.16
N LEU A 170 -12.23 -12.53 0.49
CA LEU A 170 -13.52 -12.91 -0.10
C LEU A 170 -13.91 -11.98 -1.26
N ASN A 171 -13.78 -10.66 -1.06
CA ASN A 171 -14.07 -9.65 -2.08
C ASN A 171 -13.22 -9.86 -3.35
N LEU A 172 -11.96 -10.25 -3.19
CA LEU A 172 -11.05 -10.52 -4.29
C LEU A 172 -11.26 -11.90 -4.96
N SER A 173 -12.01 -12.81 -4.34
CA SER A 173 -12.29 -14.14 -4.91
C SER A 173 -13.29 -14.09 -6.07
N THR A 174 -14.27 -13.19 -5.99
CA THR A 174 -15.28 -12.95 -7.03
C THR A 174 -15.42 -11.45 -7.32
N PRO A 175 -14.53 -10.88 -8.16
CA PRO A 175 -14.43 -9.44 -8.34
C PRO A 175 -15.65 -8.83 -9.05
N SER A 176 -16.24 -7.82 -8.41
CA SER A 176 -17.31 -6.94 -8.88
C SER A 176 -16.90 -5.47 -8.64
N PRO A 177 -17.55 -4.47 -9.25
CA PRO A 177 -17.24 -3.06 -9.01
C PRO A 177 -17.26 -2.70 -7.50
N GLU A 178 -18.25 -3.20 -6.76
CA GLU A 178 -18.46 -2.92 -5.34
C GLU A 178 -17.39 -3.61 -4.48
N THR A 179 -17.08 -4.88 -4.76
CA THR A 179 -16.06 -5.63 -4.02
C THR A 179 -14.65 -5.11 -4.32
N LEU A 180 -14.39 -4.59 -5.52
CA LEU A 180 -13.14 -3.92 -5.87
C LEU A 180 -13.01 -2.56 -5.16
N LYS A 181 -14.09 -1.78 -5.12
CA LYS A 181 -14.14 -0.54 -4.33
C LYS A 181 -13.85 -0.81 -2.86
N SER A 182 -14.50 -1.82 -2.29
CA SER A 182 -14.25 -2.29 -0.93
C SER A 182 -12.80 -2.71 -0.72
N ALA A 183 -12.23 -3.50 -1.63
CA ALA A 183 -10.85 -3.95 -1.55
C ALA A 183 -9.84 -2.79 -1.55
N LEU A 184 -10.08 -1.76 -2.37
CA LEU A 184 -9.21 -0.58 -2.44
C LEU A 184 -9.28 0.26 -1.15
N LEU A 185 -10.48 0.49 -0.60
CA LEU A 185 -10.66 1.20 0.67
C LEU A 185 -10.06 0.41 1.85
N CYS A 186 -10.25 -0.92 1.86
CA CYS A 186 -9.58 -1.79 2.84
C CYS A 186 -8.06 -1.65 2.73
N CYS A 187 -7.48 -1.65 1.52
CA CYS A 187 -6.03 -1.44 1.37
C CYS A 187 -5.57 -0.08 1.93
N GLN A 188 -6.33 1.00 1.73
CA GLN A 188 -6.00 2.31 2.32
C GLN A 188 -5.91 2.24 3.86
N ILE A 189 -6.94 1.68 4.50
CA ILE A 189 -7.01 1.59 5.96
C ILE A 189 -5.94 0.63 6.49
N LEU A 190 -5.72 -0.51 5.81
CA LEU A 190 -4.74 -1.51 6.22
C LEU A 190 -3.30 -0.99 6.10
N ILE A 191 -3.00 -0.12 5.13
CA ILE A 191 -1.71 0.61 5.10
C ILE A 191 -1.52 1.41 6.39
N SER A 192 -2.55 2.14 6.85
CA SER A 192 -2.49 2.89 8.11
C SER A 192 -2.38 1.96 9.33
N VAL A 193 -3.08 0.82 9.34
CA VAL A 193 -2.98 -0.17 10.42
C VAL A 193 -1.58 -0.75 10.51
N GLU A 194 -0.98 -1.15 9.39
CA GLU A 194 0.38 -1.68 9.37
C GLU A 194 1.42 -0.63 9.80
N GLN A 195 1.21 0.66 9.45
CA GLN A 195 2.05 1.74 9.95
C GLN A 195 1.99 1.85 11.47
N VAL A 196 0.79 1.82 12.07
CA VAL A 196 0.62 1.90 13.53
C VAL A 196 1.27 0.71 14.22
N ARG A 197 1.21 -0.47 13.60
CA ARG A 197 1.82 -1.70 14.11
C ARG A 197 3.33 -1.82 13.85
N GLY A 198 3.92 -0.87 13.11
CA GLY A 198 5.33 -0.91 12.71
C GLY A 198 5.68 -2.02 11.72
N ASN A 199 4.70 -2.63 11.07
CA ASN A 199 4.90 -3.77 10.16
C ASN A 199 4.96 -3.30 8.70
N PHE A 200 6.09 -2.72 8.34
CA PHE A 200 6.28 -2.10 7.04
C PHE A 200 6.29 -3.12 5.90
N SER A 201 6.72 -4.36 6.16
CA SER A 201 6.68 -5.45 5.16
C SER A 201 5.25 -5.70 4.67
N ALA A 202 4.29 -5.85 5.59
CA ALA A 202 2.88 -6.01 5.23
C ALA A 202 2.27 -4.74 4.62
N MET A 203 2.71 -3.56 5.06
CA MET A 203 2.32 -2.29 4.43
C MET A 203 2.69 -2.27 2.94
N GLY A 204 3.90 -2.74 2.59
CA GLY A 204 4.36 -2.91 1.21
C GLY A 204 3.44 -3.82 0.40
N VAL A 205 3.00 -4.94 0.97
CA VAL A 205 2.04 -5.85 0.33
C VAL A 205 0.72 -5.14 0.00
N HIS A 206 0.16 -4.36 0.93
CA HIS A 206 -1.09 -3.61 0.70
C HIS A 206 -0.94 -2.52 -0.36
N ILE A 207 0.18 -1.79 -0.36
CA ILE A 207 0.53 -0.80 -1.41
C ILE A 207 0.55 -1.47 -2.78
N ILE A 208 1.38 -2.50 -2.94
CA ILE A 208 1.59 -3.19 -4.22
C ILE A 208 0.27 -3.80 -4.72
N ARG A 209 -0.52 -4.40 -3.84
CA ARG A 209 -1.78 -5.04 -4.21
C ARG A 209 -2.85 -4.02 -4.61
N GLY A 210 -2.99 -2.94 -3.87
CA GLY A 210 -3.92 -1.86 -4.20
C GLY A 210 -3.62 -1.25 -5.58
N LEU A 211 -2.35 -0.94 -5.84
CA LEU A 211 -1.91 -0.44 -7.15
C LEU A 211 -2.17 -1.44 -8.28
N ASN A 212 -1.93 -2.73 -8.03
CA ASN A 212 -2.23 -3.80 -9.00
C ASN A 212 -3.75 -3.93 -9.27
N ILE A 213 -4.60 -3.81 -8.25
CA ILE A 213 -6.06 -3.85 -8.42
C ILE A 213 -6.51 -2.68 -9.32
N MET A 214 -6.07 -1.45 -9.04
CA MET A 214 -6.41 -0.29 -9.88
C MET A 214 -6.04 -0.52 -11.35
N ARG A 215 -4.87 -1.10 -11.58
CA ARG A 215 -4.36 -1.35 -12.93
C ARG A 215 -5.07 -2.50 -13.63
N GLU A 216 -5.19 -3.66 -12.98
CA GLU A 216 -5.82 -4.87 -13.53
C GLU A 216 -7.29 -4.60 -13.91
N TYR A 217 -7.97 -3.77 -13.13
CA TYR A 217 -9.38 -3.43 -13.33
C TYR A 217 -9.60 -2.06 -14.01
N ARG A 218 -8.53 -1.43 -14.53
CA ARG A 218 -8.59 -0.18 -15.32
C ARG A 218 -9.42 0.90 -14.63
N ALA A 219 -8.99 1.30 -13.44
CA ALA A 219 -9.62 2.34 -12.64
C ALA A 219 -9.60 3.73 -13.31
N ARG A 220 -8.70 3.95 -14.30
CA ARG A 220 -8.61 5.21 -15.06
C ARG A 220 -8.63 4.96 -16.57
N PRO A 221 -9.00 6.00 -17.37
CA PRO A 221 -8.80 5.99 -18.81
C PRO A 221 -7.34 5.73 -19.19
N TYR A 222 -7.13 5.09 -20.34
CA TYR A 222 -5.79 4.73 -20.83
C TYR A 222 -5.75 4.68 -22.35
N LEU A 223 -4.56 4.78 -22.92
CA LEU A 223 -4.29 4.59 -24.34
C LEU A 223 -3.92 3.12 -24.60
N SER A 224 -4.63 2.49 -25.54
CA SER A 224 -4.28 1.15 -26.03
C SER A 224 -3.21 1.20 -27.13
N ASP A 225 -2.75 0.02 -27.57
CA ASP A 225 -1.94 -0.12 -28.79
C ASP A 225 -2.63 0.63 -29.95
N GLY A 226 -1.90 1.56 -30.57
CA GLY A 226 -2.43 2.45 -31.62
C GLY A 226 -2.96 3.81 -31.14
N ASN A 227 -2.69 4.20 -29.88
CA ASN A 227 -3.09 5.48 -29.28
C ASN A 227 -4.61 5.71 -29.21
N VAL A 228 -5.40 4.63 -29.18
CA VAL A 228 -6.85 4.72 -29.02
C VAL A 228 -7.18 4.93 -27.55
N LEU A 229 -7.96 5.97 -27.25
CA LEU A 229 -8.41 6.26 -25.90
C LEU A 229 -9.48 5.25 -25.47
N MET A 230 -9.21 4.56 -24.38
CA MET A 230 -10.12 3.65 -23.71
C MET A 230 -10.63 4.27 -22.41
N PRO A 231 -11.94 4.24 -22.14
CA PRO A 231 -12.48 4.72 -20.88
C PRO A 231 -12.07 3.80 -19.71
N ALA A 232 -12.19 4.32 -18.48
CA ALA A 232 -12.12 3.49 -17.29
C ALA A 232 -13.20 2.41 -17.33
N LYS A 233 -12.88 1.19 -16.89
CA LYS A 233 -13.81 0.05 -16.93
C LYS A 233 -14.90 0.17 -15.87
N HIS A 234 -14.54 0.69 -14.70
CA HIS A 234 -15.44 0.92 -13.59
C HIS A 234 -15.31 2.39 -13.19
N LYS A 235 -16.44 3.10 -13.19
CA LYS A 235 -16.49 4.47 -12.68
C LYS A 235 -16.34 4.45 -11.16
N ASP A 236 -15.75 5.50 -10.61
CA ASP A 236 -15.71 5.78 -9.16
C ASP A 236 -14.94 4.78 -8.28
N LEU A 237 -13.98 4.05 -8.85
CA LEU A 237 -13.03 3.29 -8.04
C LEU A 237 -12.13 4.25 -7.22
N PRO A 238 -11.88 3.96 -5.93
CA PRO A 238 -11.02 4.79 -5.08
C PRO A 238 -9.60 4.93 -5.65
N SER A 239 -9.07 6.14 -5.60
CA SER A 239 -7.71 6.45 -6.04
C SER A 239 -6.69 6.13 -4.93
N ILE A 240 -6.39 4.83 -4.72
CA ILE A 240 -5.43 4.43 -3.68
C ILE A 240 -4.01 4.96 -3.94
N ASP A 241 -3.63 5.15 -5.19
CA ASP A 241 -2.36 5.78 -5.56
C ASP A 241 -2.23 7.22 -5.05
N ILE A 242 -3.27 8.04 -5.20
CA ILE A 242 -3.32 9.40 -4.64
C ILE A 242 -3.18 9.35 -3.12
N PHE A 243 -3.93 8.45 -2.46
CA PHE A 243 -3.83 8.25 -1.02
C PHE A 243 -2.39 7.89 -0.58
N ILE A 244 -1.75 6.93 -1.24
CA ILE A 244 -0.39 6.49 -0.90
C ILE A 244 0.60 7.64 -1.08
N ILE A 245 0.49 8.40 -2.18
CA ILE A 245 1.37 9.54 -2.44
C ILE A 245 1.20 10.60 -1.35
N LYS A 246 -0.04 11.00 -1.02
CA LYS A 246 -0.33 11.94 0.08
C LYS A 246 0.23 11.47 1.41
N PHE A 247 -0.01 10.20 1.75
CA PHE A 247 0.44 9.56 2.99
C PHE A 247 1.97 9.67 3.18
N PHE A 248 2.74 9.36 2.12
CA PHE A 248 4.20 9.44 2.19
C PHE A 248 4.74 10.87 2.02
N ALA A 249 4.15 11.67 1.14
CA ALA A 249 4.57 13.05 0.88
C ALA A 249 4.32 13.98 2.06
N ALA A 250 3.37 13.65 2.95
CA ALA A 250 3.02 14.43 4.13
C ALA A 250 4.24 14.88 4.96
N PRO A 251 4.21 16.11 5.53
CA PRO A 251 5.32 16.64 6.30
C PRO A 251 5.66 15.74 7.48
N CYS A 252 6.87 15.83 8.00
CA CYS A 252 7.25 15.09 9.20
C CYS A 252 8.06 16.02 10.06
N LYS A 253 7.47 16.46 11.17
CA LYS A 253 8.11 17.42 12.08
C LYS A 253 9.40 16.85 12.71
N PHE A 254 9.52 15.52 12.83
CA PHE A 254 10.75 14.85 13.28
C PHE A 254 12.01 15.20 12.47
N THR A 255 11.88 15.57 11.19
CA THR A 255 13.03 15.85 10.31
C THR A 255 13.32 17.33 10.13
N GLU A 256 12.45 18.21 10.62
CA GLU A 256 12.62 19.67 10.49
C GLU A 256 13.49 20.26 11.61
N GLN A 257 13.70 19.53 12.73
CA GLN A 257 14.57 19.94 13.84
C GLN A 257 16.06 19.57 13.65
N SER A 258 16.42 18.83 12.59
CA SER A 258 17.78 18.28 12.42
C SER A 258 18.67 19.09 11.46
N ALA A 259 18.87 20.38 11.73
CA ALA A 259 19.98 21.11 11.10
C ALA A 259 20.74 22.05 12.06
N VAL A 260 20.16 22.43 13.20
CA VAL A 260 20.79 23.40 14.11
C VAL A 260 21.12 22.78 15.48
N ASP A 261 20.32 21.83 15.97
CA ASP A 261 20.43 21.45 17.40
C ASP A 261 21.35 20.25 17.71
N ILE A 262 21.71 19.43 16.72
CA ILE A 262 22.64 18.30 16.93
C ILE A 262 24.10 18.78 17.04
N ALA A 263 24.42 19.95 16.48
CA ALA A 263 25.77 20.53 16.55
C ALA A 263 26.17 21.03 17.95
N ASN A 264 25.21 21.19 18.86
CA ASN A 264 25.47 21.84 20.15
C ASN A 264 25.67 20.87 21.32
N MET A 265 25.59 19.54 21.14
CA MET A 265 25.58 18.63 22.28
C MET A 265 26.77 17.69 22.46
N LEU A 266 27.73 17.56 21.52
CA LEU A 266 28.96 16.77 21.77
C LEU A 266 30.18 17.25 20.96
N THR A 267 30.91 18.27 21.45
CA THR A 267 32.39 18.44 21.56
C THR A 267 32.87 19.92 21.46
N PRO A 268 33.94 20.32 22.19
CA PRO A 268 34.43 21.71 22.33
C PRO A 268 35.36 22.13 21.15
N PRO A 269 35.82 23.41 21.08
CA PRO A 269 35.92 24.17 19.83
C PRO A 269 37.19 23.89 19.04
N ALA A 270 37.06 23.84 17.72
CA ALA A 270 38.16 24.16 16.81
C ALA A 270 37.56 24.71 15.50
N ASP A 271 38.19 25.78 15.02
CA ASP A 271 37.92 26.50 13.79
C ASP A 271 37.71 25.59 12.58
N PHE A 272 36.90 26.01 11.60
CA PHE A 272 37.34 26.23 10.22
C PHE A 272 36.16 26.44 9.25
N SER A 273 36.30 27.53 8.50
CA SER A 273 36.01 27.66 7.07
C SER A 273 34.55 27.70 6.59
N THR A 274 34.18 28.91 6.16
CA THR A 274 33.08 29.28 5.28
C THR A 274 33.18 28.57 3.91
N ASP A 275 32.44 27.48 3.70
CA ASP A 275 32.01 27.07 2.35
C ASP A 275 30.88 26.02 2.38
N ARG A 276 29.73 26.35 2.98
CA ARG A 276 28.54 25.48 2.89
C ARG A 276 27.78 25.80 1.60
N LYS A 277 28.10 25.10 0.51
CA LYS A 277 27.14 24.89 -0.58
C LYS A 277 25.86 24.34 0.03
N ILE A 278 24.78 25.12 0.01
CA ILE A 278 23.48 24.74 0.58
C ILE A 278 23.02 23.49 -0.18
N ALA A 279 23.06 22.33 0.46
CA ALA A 279 22.57 21.09 -0.13
C ALA A 279 21.10 21.27 -0.50
N PRO A 280 20.66 20.87 -1.72
CA PRO A 280 19.26 20.99 -2.10
C PRO A 280 18.36 20.22 -1.13
N ASN A 281 17.24 20.83 -0.71
CA ASN A 281 16.29 20.20 0.19
C ASN A 281 15.58 19.04 -0.52
N MET A 282 16.16 17.84 -0.45
CA MET A 282 15.70 16.64 -1.14
C MET A 282 14.24 16.30 -0.79
N ARG A 283 13.85 16.52 0.46
CA ARG A 283 12.48 16.30 0.94
C ARG A 283 11.48 17.25 0.27
N ALA A 284 11.80 18.54 0.20
CA ALA A 284 10.96 19.52 -0.49
C ALA A 284 10.87 19.21 -1.99
N GLY A 285 11.98 18.78 -2.61
CA GLY A 285 12.02 18.39 -4.01
C GLY A 285 11.06 17.25 -4.35
N ILE A 286 11.10 16.14 -3.59
CA ILE A 286 10.19 15.01 -3.87
C ILE A 286 8.74 15.31 -3.54
N ARG A 287 8.47 16.16 -2.53
CA ARG A 287 7.11 16.65 -2.27
C ARG A 287 6.57 17.41 -3.48
N GLY A 288 7.35 18.36 -4.03
CA GLY A 288 6.91 19.10 -5.21
C GLY A 288 6.59 18.18 -6.39
N ILE A 289 7.39 17.12 -6.58
CA ILE A 289 7.09 16.09 -7.59
C ILE A 289 5.80 15.32 -7.24
N ALA A 290 5.61 14.95 -5.98
CA ALA A 290 4.40 14.27 -5.52
C ALA A 290 3.13 15.09 -5.79
N ASP A 291 3.15 16.39 -5.51
CA ASP A 291 2.03 17.30 -5.74
C ASP A 291 1.70 17.40 -7.24
N MET A 292 2.72 17.59 -8.09
CA MET A 292 2.52 17.58 -9.55
C MET A 292 1.95 16.26 -10.07
N VAL A 293 2.35 15.12 -9.48
CA VAL A 293 1.84 13.80 -9.86
C VAL A 293 0.38 13.63 -9.43
N ILE A 294 -0.01 14.13 -8.25
CA ILE A 294 -1.42 14.12 -7.81
C ILE A 294 -2.29 14.92 -8.78
N ASP A 295 -1.85 16.13 -9.17
CA ASP A 295 -2.56 16.96 -10.14
C ASP A 295 -2.69 16.27 -11.50
N PHE A 296 -1.59 15.68 -11.98
CA PHE A 296 -1.57 14.87 -13.19
C PHE A 296 -2.58 13.71 -13.14
N LEU A 297 -2.65 12.96 -12.03
CA LEU A 297 -3.60 11.86 -11.87
C LEU A 297 -5.05 12.35 -11.86
N GLY A 298 -5.30 13.52 -11.29
CA GLY A 298 -6.58 14.23 -11.36
C GLY A 298 -6.99 14.48 -12.81
N HIS A 299 -6.10 15.06 -13.61
CA HIS A 299 -6.35 15.29 -15.04
C HIS A 299 -6.56 13.99 -15.83
N VAL A 300 -5.79 12.92 -15.54
CA VAL A 300 -5.96 11.62 -16.21
C VAL A 300 -7.35 11.02 -15.95
N SER A 301 -7.88 11.23 -14.75
CA SER A 301 -9.19 10.69 -14.36
C SER A 301 -10.35 11.36 -15.13
N LEU A 302 -10.12 12.55 -15.70
CA LEU A 302 -11.09 13.39 -16.40
C LEU A 302 -10.87 13.43 -17.93
N ILE A 303 -10.09 12.51 -18.50
CA ILE A 303 -9.82 12.50 -19.95
C ILE A 303 -11.09 12.16 -20.73
N GLU A 304 -11.46 13.07 -21.63
CA GLU A 304 -12.59 12.89 -22.56
C GLU A 304 -12.17 12.83 -24.04
N SER A 305 -10.93 13.19 -24.37
CA SER A 305 -10.44 13.24 -25.75
C SER A 305 -9.05 12.63 -25.93
N GLN A 306 -8.81 12.05 -27.10
CA GLN A 306 -7.52 11.46 -27.46
C GLN A 306 -6.39 12.51 -27.53
N SER A 307 -6.69 13.75 -27.98
CA SER A 307 -5.71 14.84 -27.98
C SER A 307 -5.22 15.15 -26.57
N ARG A 308 -6.15 15.28 -25.62
CA ARG A 308 -5.81 15.53 -24.21
C ARG A 308 -5.01 14.38 -23.61
N ALA A 309 -5.36 13.14 -23.96
CA ALA A 309 -4.60 11.96 -23.53
C ALA A 309 -3.15 11.99 -24.01
N MET A 310 -2.88 12.44 -25.25
CA MET A 310 -1.52 12.55 -25.78
C MET A 310 -0.72 13.68 -25.11
N GLU A 311 -1.35 14.81 -24.80
CA GLU A 311 -0.71 15.89 -24.02
C GLU A 311 -0.27 15.40 -22.64
N LEU A 312 -1.17 14.70 -21.93
CA LEU A 312 -0.90 14.12 -20.62
C LEU A 312 0.16 13.03 -20.70
N LEU A 313 0.26 12.30 -21.81
CA LEU A 313 1.34 11.33 -22.02
C LEU A 313 2.72 12.04 -22.04
N ASN A 314 2.83 13.20 -22.68
CA ASN A 314 4.06 14.00 -22.63
C ASN A 314 4.34 14.54 -21.22
N GLU A 315 3.31 14.97 -20.49
CA GLU A 315 3.44 15.41 -19.10
C GLU A 315 3.95 14.28 -18.19
N LYS A 316 3.42 13.06 -18.34
CA LYS A 316 3.91 11.86 -17.66
C LYS A 316 5.41 11.65 -17.85
N TRP A 317 5.92 11.75 -19.08
CA TRP A 317 7.35 11.56 -19.35
C TRP A 317 8.21 12.64 -18.69
N LYS A 318 7.76 13.90 -18.71
CA LYS A 318 8.44 14.98 -17.98
C LYS A 318 8.48 14.72 -16.48
N LEU A 319 7.40 14.22 -15.88
CA LEU A 319 7.35 13.86 -14.46
C LEU A 319 8.31 12.69 -14.15
N LEU A 320 8.40 11.69 -15.02
CA LEU A 320 9.38 10.61 -14.89
C LEU A 320 10.82 11.12 -14.97
N ASP A 321 11.11 12.06 -15.87
CA ASP A 321 12.45 12.66 -15.99
C ASP A 321 12.81 13.49 -14.74
N LEU A 322 11.87 14.29 -14.23
CA LEU A 322 12.04 15.03 -12.98
C LEU A 322 12.31 14.09 -11.79
N LEU A 323 11.57 12.99 -11.70
CA LEU A 323 11.76 11.97 -10.66
C LEU A 323 13.12 11.28 -10.78
N ASN A 324 13.56 10.95 -12.00
CA ASN A 324 14.89 10.36 -12.25
C ASN A 324 16.01 11.33 -11.87
N ALA A 325 15.89 12.60 -12.25
CA ALA A 325 16.86 13.63 -11.91
C ALA A 325 16.93 13.85 -10.39
N TRP A 326 15.78 13.88 -9.72
CA TRP A 326 15.72 13.95 -8.26
C TRP A 326 16.41 12.74 -7.61
N LEU A 327 16.14 11.52 -8.08
CA LEU A 327 16.72 10.31 -7.52
C LEU A 327 18.24 10.27 -7.71
N GLY A 328 18.74 10.67 -8.88
CA GLY A 328 20.19 10.75 -9.14
C GLY A 328 20.88 11.74 -8.21
N ASN A 329 20.28 12.91 -8.00
CA ASN A 329 20.78 13.90 -7.04
C ASN A 329 20.71 13.37 -5.60
N PHE A 330 19.63 12.68 -5.24
CA PHE A 330 19.44 12.10 -3.90
C PHE A 330 20.52 11.07 -3.58
N GLU A 331 20.82 10.19 -4.53
CA GLU A 331 21.85 9.16 -4.38
C GLU A 331 23.25 9.77 -4.35
N ALA A 332 23.50 10.83 -5.12
CA ALA A 332 24.78 11.55 -5.09
C ALA A 332 25.04 12.27 -3.76
N THR A 333 23.99 12.63 -3.00
CA THR A 333 24.13 13.22 -1.65
C THR A 333 24.43 12.20 -0.56
N GLN A 334 24.42 10.90 -0.86
CA GLN A 334 24.72 9.84 0.13
C GLN A 334 26.23 9.54 0.12
N GLU A 335 26.89 9.76 1.27
CA GLU A 335 28.31 9.46 1.46
C GLU A 335 28.58 7.94 1.32
N PRO A 336 29.59 7.52 0.54
CA PRO A 336 29.96 6.12 0.42
C PRO A 336 30.37 5.53 1.78
N GLY A 337 29.56 4.60 2.31
CA GLY A 337 29.86 3.88 3.55
C GLY A 337 29.07 4.35 4.78
N GLU A 338 28.29 5.43 4.69
CA GLU A 338 27.35 5.79 5.75
C GLU A 338 26.08 4.93 5.70
N PRO A 339 25.55 4.51 6.86
CA PRO A 339 24.29 3.78 6.93
C PRO A 339 23.15 4.70 6.46
N VAL A 340 22.39 4.23 5.47
CA VAL A 340 21.20 4.94 4.98
C VAL A 340 20.27 5.19 6.17
N THR A 341 19.81 6.43 6.36
CA THR A 341 18.88 6.73 7.46
C THR A 341 17.49 6.16 7.16
N VAL A 342 16.69 5.87 8.20
CA VAL A 342 15.28 5.46 8.05
C VAL A 342 14.48 6.53 7.27
N HIS A 343 14.78 7.81 7.50
CA HIS A 343 14.18 8.90 6.72
C HIS A 343 14.47 8.76 5.22
N ASN A 344 15.72 8.49 4.86
CA ASN A 344 16.12 8.30 3.46
C ASN A 344 15.45 7.08 2.83
N CYS A 345 15.23 5.99 3.59
CA CYS A 345 14.46 4.85 3.12
C CYS A 345 13.02 5.26 2.75
N PHE A 346 12.35 6.07 3.56
CA PHE A 346 10.99 6.55 3.24
C PHE A 346 10.93 7.52 2.05
N LEU A 347 11.94 8.38 1.86
CA LEU A 347 12.05 9.22 0.65
C LEU A 347 12.24 8.36 -0.60
N ARG A 348 13.10 7.34 -0.52
CA ARG A 348 13.30 6.37 -1.60
C ARG A 348 12.02 5.60 -1.88
N LEU A 349 11.30 5.15 -0.85
CA LEU A 349 10.01 4.46 -0.98
C LEU A 349 8.97 5.34 -1.70
N LEU A 350 8.83 6.61 -1.32
CA LEU A 350 7.95 7.56 -2.01
C LEU A 350 8.34 7.68 -3.50
N SER A 351 9.63 7.79 -3.81
CA SER A 351 10.09 7.90 -5.20
C SER A 351 9.72 6.66 -6.02
N MET A 352 9.82 5.48 -5.43
CA MET A 352 9.50 4.20 -6.08
C MET A 352 8.00 4.04 -6.29
N VAL A 353 7.19 4.45 -5.30
CA VAL A 353 5.72 4.49 -5.45
C VAL A 353 5.34 5.43 -6.60
N ILE A 354 5.85 6.66 -6.61
CA ILE A 354 5.56 7.62 -7.70
C ILE A 354 5.95 7.03 -9.05
N ARG A 355 7.10 6.37 -9.13
CA ARG A 355 7.56 5.70 -10.36
C ARG A 355 6.59 4.63 -10.83
N VAL A 356 6.16 3.73 -9.94
CA VAL A 356 5.20 2.65 -10.25
C VAL A 356 3.87 3.24 -10.71
N VAL A 357 3.38 4.28 -10.03
CA VAL A 357 2.13 4.97 -10.37
C VAL A 357 2.22 5.61 -11.76
N LEU A 358 3.28 6.36 -12.04
CA LEU A 358 3.49 6.96 -13.36
C LEU A 358 3.60 5.89 -14.44
N LEU A 359 4.44 4.88 -14.27
CA LEU A 359 4.61 3.79 -15.23
C LEU A 359 3.33 2.99 -15.46
N GLY A 360 2.45 2.88 -14.46
CA GLY A 360 1.18 2.16 -14.55
C GLY A 360 0.01 2.98 -15.10
N THR A 361 0.21 4.28 -15.36
CA THR A 361 -0.86 5.21 -15.74
C THR A 361 -0.79 5.61 -17.22
N LEU A 362 -1.97 5.76 -17.83
CA LEU A 362 -2.23 6.35 -19.16
C LEU A 362 -1.71 5.58 -20.38
N ASP A 363 -0.62 4.83 -20.31
CA ASP A 363 -0.17 3.94 -21.39
C ASP A 363 -0.29 2.46 -21.00
N TYR A 364 -0.66 1.63 -21.96
CA TYR A 364 -0.58 0.17 -21.82
C TYR A 364 0.34 -0.38 -22.90
N VAL A 365 1.62 -0.52 -22.57
CA VAL A 365 2.59 -1.19 -23.44
C VAL A 365 2.65 -2.66 -23.06
N SER A 366 2.72 -3.58 -24.02
CA SER A 366 2.71 -5.03 -23.80
C SER A 366 3.85 -5.55 -22.91
N ASP A 367 4.94 -4.79 -22.76
CA ASP A 367 6.09 -5.06 -21.87
C ASP A 367 6.02 -4.34 -20.50
N SER A 368 5.01 -3.51 -20.28
CA SER A 368 4.85 -2.73 -19.03
C SER A 368 4.66 -3.61 -17.79
N ASP A 369 4.10 -4.81 -17.95
CA ASP A 369 3.87 -5.76 -16.86
C ASP A 369 5.17 -6.25 -16.21
N GLY A 370 6.20 -6.54 -17.00
CA GLY A 370 7.49 -7.02 -16.50
C GLY A 370 8.23 -5.95 -15.71
N ARG A 371 8.26 -4.73 -16.27
CA ARG A 371 8.88 -3.55 -15.63
C ARG A 371 8.19 -3.20 -14.31
N LEU A 372 6.86 -3.12 -14.30
CA LEU A 372 6.10 -2.79 -13.09
C LEU A 372 6.22 -3.85 -12.00
N LYS A 373 6.33 -5.13 -12.40
CA LYS A 373 6.60 -6.21 -11.45
C LYS A 373 7.96 -6.04 -10.78
N ALA A 374 9.01 -5.74 -11.55
CA ALA A 374 10.34 -5.50 -11.00
C ALA A 374 10.36 -4.29 -10.04
N GLU A 375 9.68 -3.18 -10.40
CA GLU A 375 9.57 -2.03 -9.49
C GLU A 375 8.77 -2.36 -8.22
N SER A 376 7.73 -3.19 -8.33
CA SER A 376 6.95 -3.67 -7.17
C SER A 376 7.80 -4.57 -6.25
N GLU A 377 8.64 -5.44 -6.81
CA GLU A 377 9.57 -6.27 -6.04
C GLU A 377 10.56 -5.39 -5.25
N ARG A 378 11.10 -4.34 -5.87
CA ARG A 378 11.96 -3.38 -5.15
C ARG A 378 11.24 -2.64 -4.02
N ILE A 379 9.96 -2.28 -4.21
CA ILE A 379 9.15 -1.67 -3.13
C ILE A 379 9.08 -2.64 -1.95
N GLN A 380 8.81 -3.92 -2.23
CA GLN A 380 8.74 -4.94 -1.17
C GLN A 380 10.07 -5.10 -0.45
N ASP A 381 11.18 -5.21 -1.19
CA ASP A 381 12.53 -5.35 -0.62
C ASP A 381 12.86 -4.19 0.33
N LEU A 382 12.55 -2.95 -0.09
CA LEU A 382 12.79 -1.76 0.74
C LEU A 382 11.87 -1.73 1.97
N THR A 383 10.61 -2.16 1.84
CA THR A 383 9.72 -2.23 3.00
C THR A 383 10.14 -3.31 4.00
N ASP A 384 10.70 -4.42 3.54
CA ASP A 384 11.27 -5.47 4.38
C ASP A 384 12.52 -4.95 5.10
N GLU A 385 13.38 -4.18 4.41
CA GLU A 385 14.54 -3.51 5.01
C GLU A 385 14.13 -2.51 6.10
N ILE A 386 13.13 -1.66 5.83
CA ILE A 386 12.59 -0.70 6.82
C ILE A 386 12.05 -1.47 8.04
N ASN A 387 11.33 -2.57 7.80
CA ASN A 387 10.78 -3.40 8.86
C ASN A 387 11.87 -3.98 9.76
N GLU A 388 12.93 -4.55 9.18
CA GLU A 388 14.05 -5.10 9.95
C GLU A 388 14.81 -4.04 10.74
N ARG A 389 14.93 -2.83 10.21
CA ARG A 389 15.59 -1.71 10.91
C ARG A 389 14.78 -1.17 12.08
N LEU A 390 13.45 -1.29 12.02
CA LEU A 390 12.53 -0.77 13.03
C LEU A 390 11.95 -1.86 13.94
N LYS A 391 12.39 -3.13 13.81
CA LYS A 391 11.82 -4.25 14.57
C LYS A 391 11.96 -4.11 16.09
N ASP A 392 13.05 -3.47 16.53
CA ASP A 392 13.33 -3.22 17.95
C ASP A 392 12.94 -1.80 18.37
N TYR A 393 12.41 -0.99 17.43
CA TYR A 393 11.99 0.37 17.70
C TYR A 393 10.58 0.37 18.28
N ASP A 394 10.46 0.80 19.54
CA ASP A 394 9.16 1.02 20.15
C ASP A 394 8.56 2.33 19.61
N MET A 395 7.60 2.18 18.68
CA MET A 395 6.87 3.29 18.08
C MET A 395 6.14 4.15 19.12
N HIS A 396 5.68 3.57 20.24
CA HIS A 396 5.02 4.32 21.31
C HIS A 396 6.01 5.22 22.03
N GLN A 397 7.17 4.69 22.44
CA GLN A 397 8.24 5.49 23.08
C GLN A 397 8.73 6.61 22.17
N GLY A 398 8.88 6.33 20.87
CA GLY A 398 9.26 7.34 19.88
C GLY A 398 8.28 8.50 19.80
N ILE A 399 6.98 8.21 19.85
CA ILE A 399 5.92 9.21 19.80
C ILE A 399 5.82 9.99 21.12
N GLU A 400 5.92 9.31 22.26
CA GLU A 400 5.97 9.97 23.57
C GLU A 400 7.15 10.94 23.67
N GLY A 401 8.35 10.53 23.22
CA GLY A 401 9.53 11.39 23.18
C GLY A 401 9.31 12.63 22.31
N GLY A 402 8.70 12.47 21.13
CA GLY A 402 8.39 13.59 20.24
C GLY A 402 7.33 14.55 20.80
N LEU A 403 6.31 14.03 21.50
CA LEU A 403 5.27 14.85 22.15
C LEU A 403 5.84 15.67 23.32
N ARG A 404 6.74 15.09 24.13
CA ARG A 404 7.43 15.81 25.21
C ARG A 404 8.25 16.98 24.66
N GLN A 405 9.02 16.75 23.59
CA GLN A 405 9.81 17.80 22.93
C GLN A 405 8.94 18.95 22.38
N GLN A 406 7.72 18.68 21.90
CA GLN A 406 6.80 19.74 21.47
C GLN A 406 6.17 20.52 22.61
N SER A 407 6.02 19.92 23.79
CA SER A 407 5.49 20.63 24.97
C SER A 407 6.52 21.55 25.63
N GLU A 408 7.81 21.32 25.38
CA GLU A 408 8.94 22.08 25.93
C GLU A 408 9.43 23.21 25.01
N ALA A 409 9.00 23.23 23.75
CA ALA A 409 9.32 24.24 22.73
C ALA A 409 8.15 25.23 22.53
#